data_AF-A0A8E2D941-F1
#
_entry.id   AF-A0A8E2D941-F1
#
_cell.length_a   1.000
_cell.length_b   1.000
_cell.length_c   1.000
_cell.angle_alpha   90.00
_cell.angle_beta   90.00
_cell.angle_gamma   90.00
#
_symmetry.space_group_name_H-M   'P 1'
#
loop_
_entity.id
_entity.type
_entity.pdbx_description
1 polymer ?
#
loop_
_entity_poly.entity_id
_entity_poly.type
_entity_poly.pdbx_seq_one_letter_code
_entity_poly.pdbx_strand_id
1 'polypeptide(L)' 'MNDLKTKEFFRLLSEPSQVSNKEIQTSYESFVKQITETSNSEADYSKVFRLLNHSRIEIDSIKTSSLYESGGGYD' A
#
# COMPACT_ATOMS: atom_id res chain seq x y z
N MET A 1 -6.24 13.53 4.85
CA MET A 1 -5.14 12.55 4.84
C MET A 1 -4.99 12.13 3.40
N ASN A 2 -3.83 12.34 2.78
CA ASN A 2 -3.62 12.09 1.34
C ASN A 2 -4.12 10.69 0.96
N ASP A 3 -4.75 10.61 -0.21
CA ASP A 3 -5.21 9.36 -0.81
C ASP A 3 -4.04 8.37 -0.86
N LEU A 4 -4.13 7.25 -0.12
CA LEU A 4 -3.05 6.26 -0.06
C LEU A 4 -2.71 5.69 -1.43
N LYS A 5 -3.69 5.68 -2.35
CA LYS A 5 -3.51 5.24 -3.74
C LYS A 5 -2.50 6.08 -4.51
N THR A 6 -2.30 7.34 -4.10
CA THR A 6 -1.30 8.24 -4.71
C THR A 6 0.12 7.96 -4.21
N LYS A 7 0.29 7.18 -3.14
CA LYS A 7 1.63 6.80 -2.68
C LYS A 7 2.23 5.81 -3.67
N GLU A 8 3.48 6.05 -3.98
CA GLU A 8 4.25 5.27 -4.96
C GLU A 8 4.14 3.76 -4.73
N PHE A 9 4.25 3.30 -3.48
CA PHE A 9 4.11 1.88 -3.14
C PHE A 9 2.77 1.28 -3.62
N PHE A 10 1.65 1.92 -3.30
CA PHE A 10 0.32 1.41 -3.70
C PHE A 10 0.10 1.54 -5.21
N ARG A 11 0.56 2.65 -5.81
CA ARG A 11 0.50 2.86 -7.25
C ARG A 11 1.23 1.75 -8.02
N LEU A 12 2.48 1.46 -7.64
CA LEU A 12 3.30 0.43 -8.27
C LEU A 12 2.71 -0.97 -8.11
N LEU A 13 2.00 -1.24 -7.01
CA LEU A 13 1.29 -2.51 -6.80
C LEU A 13 -0.03 -2.63 -7.58
N SER A 14 -0.64 -1.50 -7.97
CA SER A 14 -1.96 -1.45 -8.61
C SER A 14 -1.92 -1.33 -10.13
N GLU A 15 -0.83 -0.81 -10.69
CA GLU A 15 -0.71 -0.61 -12.14
C GLU A 15 -0.26 -1.91 -12.83
N PRO A 16 -0.81 -2.26 -14.00
CA PRO A 16 -0.46 -3.47 -14.75
C PRO A 16 0.94 -3.39 -15.42
N SER A 17 1.79 -2.48 -14.98
CA SER A 17 3.09 -2.21 -15.58
C SER A 17 4.16 -3.22 -15.12
N GLN A 18 5.13 -3.50 -15.98
CA GLN A 18 6.29 -4.32 -15.62
C GLN A 18 7.25 -3.50 -14.73
N VAL A 19 6.91 -3.38 -13.46
CA VAL A 19 7.77 -2.80 -12.42
C VAL A 19 8.69 -3.87 -11.85
N SER A 20 9.95 -3.50 -11.61
CA SER A 20 10.90 -4.45 -11.02
C SER A 20 10.61 -4.64 -9.53
N ASN A 21 10.92 -5.85 -9.02
CA ASN A 21 10.84 -6.13 -7.58
C ASN A 21 11.68 -5.13 -6.75
N LYS A 22 12.79 -4.61 -7.32
CA LYS A 22 13.64 -3.61 -6.69
C LYS A 22 12.93 -2.27 -6.49
N GLU A 23 12.17 -1.82 -7.49
CA GLU A 23 11.37 -0.59 -7.41
C GLU A 23 10.25 -0.73 -6.38
N ILE A 24 9.54 -1.87 -6.40
CA ILE A 24 8.52 -2.19 -5.40
C ILE A 24 9.13 -2.19 -3.99
N GLN A 25 10.27 -2.87 -3.80
CA GLN A 25 10.95 -2.91 -2.50
C GLN A 25 11.38 -1.52 -2.03
N THR A 26 11.96 -0.72 -2.92
CA THR A 26 12.40 0.65 -2.59
C THR A 26 11.22 1.52 -2.14
N SER A 27 10.09 1.43 -2.83
CA SER A 27 8.87 2.16 -2.46
C SER A 27 8.26 1.67 -1.14
N TYR A 28 8.34 0.37 -0.86
CA TYR A 28 7.91 -0.23 0.41
C TYR A 28 8.75 0.28 1.58
N GLU A 29 10.08 0.27 1.45
CA GLU A 29 10.99 0.76 2.49
C GLU A 29 10.73 2.24 2.81
N SER A 30 10.51 3.07 1.78
CA SER A 30 10.13 4.48 1.92
C SER A 30 8.80 4.64 2.68
N PHE A 31 7.81 3.83 2.33
CA PHE A 31 6.50 3.83 2.98
C PHE A 31 6.57 3.42 4.46
N VAL A 32 7.31 2.37 4.80
CA VAL A 32 7.53 1.92 6.19
C VAL A 32 8.25 2.99 7.00
N LYS A 33 9.25 3.65 6.42
CA LYS A 33 9.95 4.76 7.06
C LYS A 33 9.00 5.88 7.43
N GLN A 34 8.10 6.27 6.52
CA GLN A 34 7.10 7.30 6.79
C GLN A 34 6.11 6.90 7.91
N ILE A 35 5.68 5.64 7.96
CA ILE A 35 4.84 5.14 9.07
C ILE A 35 5.61 5.25 10.39
N THR A 36 6.88 4.81 10.39
CA THR A 36 7.75 4.83 11.57
C THR A 36 7.93 6.25 12.09
N GLU A 37 8.26 7.20 11.20
CA GLU A 37 8.40 8.62 11.54
C GLU A 37 7.09 9.21 12.09
N THR A 38 5.95 8.85 11.48
CA THR A 38 4.62 9.27 11.95
C THR A 38 4.29 8.67 13.33
N SER A 39 4.80 7.48 13.62
CA SER A 39 4.56 6.76 14.88
C SER A 39 5.41 7.19 16.07
N ASN A 40 6.48 7.95 15.81
CA ASN A 40 7.39 8.42 16.87
C ASN A 40 6.85 9.59 17.70
N SER A 41 5.63 10.07 17.41
CA SER A 41 4.94 11.11 18.18
C SER A 41 3.76 10.49 18.93
N GLU A 42 3.84 10.41 20.26
CA GLU A 42 2.73 9.92 21.12
C GLU A 42 1.44 10.74 20.92
N ALA A 43 1.56 12.02 20.55
CA ALA A 43 0.43 12.91 20.30
C ALA A 43 -0.43 12.49 19.09
N ASP A 44 0.05 11.58 18.25
CA ASP A 44 -0.54 11.26 16.95
C ASP A 44 -0.98 9.80 16.81
N TYR A 45 -1.18 9.06 17.92
CA TYR A 45 -1.66 7.67 17.88
C TYR A 45 -2.90 7.47 17.00
N SER A 46 -3.88 8.38 17.06
CA SER A 46 -5.06 8.30 16.19
C SER A 46 -4.71 8.44 14.70
N LYS A 47 -3.69 9.22 14.33
CA LYS A 47 -3.24 9.35 12.94
C LYS A 47 -2.52 8.08 12.49
N VAL A 48 -1.65 7.54 13.34
CA VAL A 48 -0.94 6.27 13.11
C VAL A 48 -1.93 5.12 12.92
N PHE A 49 -2.90 4.99 13.83
CA PHE A 49 -3.93 3.94 13.77
C PHE A 49 -4.75 4.04 12.48
N ARG A 50 -5.19 5.24 12.10
CA ARG A 50 -5.93 5.45 10.85
C ARG A 50 -5.07 5.14 9.62
N LEU A 51 -3.79 5.53 9.62
CA LEU A 51 -2.85 5.23 8.55
C LEU A 51 -2.66 3.72 8.38
N LEU A 52 -2.42 2.99 9.47
CA LEU A 52 -2.25 1.54 9.45
C LEU A 52 -3.51 0.81 8.94
N ASN A 53 -4.69 1.17 9.45
CA ASN A 53 -5.94 0.55 9.01
C ASN A 53 -6.23 0.81 7.54
N HIS A 54 -6.03 2.04 7.07
CA HIS A 54 -6.28 2.38 5.68
C HIS A 54 -5.29 1.65 4.74
N SER A 55 -4.04 1.49 5.18
CA SER A 55 -3.02 0.73 4.44
C SER A 55 -3.39 -0.76 4.31
N ARG A 56 -3.90 -1.35 5.39
CA ARG A 56 -4.40 -2.74 5.36
C ARG A 56 -5.55 -2.93 4.37
N ILE A 57 -6.52 -2.01 4.39
CA ILE A 57 -7.67 -2.04 3.47
C ILE A 57 -7.21 -1.94 2.01
N GLU A 58 -6.26 -1.05 1.71
CA GLU A 58 -5.77 -0.87 0.34
C GLU A 58 -5.00 -2.11 -0.16
N ILE A 59 -4.17 -2.74 0.70
CA ILE A 59 -3.50 -4.02 0.36
C ILE A 59 -4.54 -5.12 0.08
N ASP A 60 -5.58 -5.24 0.91
CA ASP A 60 -6.64 -6.23 0.71
C ASP A 60 -7.41 -5.96 -0.60
N SER A 61 -7.63 -4.69 -0.95
CA SER A 61 -8.23 -4.28 -2.23
C SER A 61 -7.38 -4.71 -3.42
N ILE A 62 -6.07 -4.42 -3.40
CA ILE A 62 -5.14 -4.77 -4.48
C ILE A 62 -5.08 -6.29 -4.68
N LYS A 63 -4.98 -7.05 -3.58
CA LYS A 63 -5.01 -8.53 -3.64
C LYS A 63 -6.30 -9.02 -4.29
N THR A 64 -7.44 -8.47 -3.87
CA THR A 64 -8.75 -8.86 -4.43
C THR A 64 -8.83 -8.55 -5.92
N SER A 65 -8.42 -7.36 -6.35
CA SER A 65 -8.38 -6.99 -7.78
C SER A 65 -7.48 -7.92 -8.59
N SER A 66 -6.27 -8.23 -8.09
CA SER A 66 -5.34 -9.13 -8.79
C SER A 66 -5.89 -10.55 -8.96
N LEU A 67 -6.70 -11.03 -8.00
CA LEU A 67 -7.37 -12.33 -8.08
C LEU A 67 -8.51 -12.34 -9.10
N TYR A 68 -9.28 -11.25 -9.22
CA TYR A 68 -10.29 -11.11 -10.26
C TYR A 68 -9.66 -11.04 -11.66
N GLU A 69 -8.55 -10.34 -11.83
CA GLU A 69 -7.83 -10.21 -13.10
C GLU A 69 -7.14 -11.51 -13.54
N SER A 70 -6.67 -12.33 -12.59
CA SER A 70 -6.04 -13.63 -12.86
C SER A 70 -7.01 -14.81 -12.93
N GLY A 71 -8.31 -14.59 -12.68
CA GLY A 71 -9.25 -15.65 -12.29
C GLY A 71 -10.65 -15.60 -12.89
N GLY A 72 -10.87 -14.95 -14.04
CA GLY A 72 -12.03 -15.21 -14.90
C GLY A 72 -11.98 -16.56 -15.64
N GLY A 73 -11.01 -17.41 -15.32
CA GLY A 73 -10.79 -18.73 -15.91
C GLY A 73 -10.72 -19.81 -14.84
N TYR A 74 -11.83 -20.09 -14.18
CA TYR A 74 -12.10 -21.39 -13.58
C TYR A 74 -13.49 -21.81 -14.07
N ASP A 75 -13.57 -23.05 -14.58
CA ASP A 75 -14.68 -23.69 -15.30
C ASP A 75 -16.11 -23.42 -14.79
#